data_AF-A0A4Q7FQR1-F1
#
_entry.id   AF-A0A4Q7FQR1-F1
#
_cell.length_a   1.000
_cell.length_b   1.000
_cell.length_c   1.000
_cell.angle_alpha   90.00
_cell.angle_beta   90.00
_cell.angle_gamma   90.00
#
_symmetry.space_group_name_H-M   'P 1'
#
loop_
_entity.id
_entity.type
_entity.pdbx_description
1 polymer ?
#
loop_
_entity_poly.entity_id
_entity_poly.type
_entity_poly.pdbx_seq_one_letter_code
_entity_poly.pdbx_strand_id
1 'polypeptide(L)'
;MSERPPISPRSPRAALEPEQVPPPPKRSDRARNPFVVVGNAIITLLILLMIGAGIAYYYGKQTLEASGPLQEDKIVNIPQRAGKRDIADILQREGVIDVNPWVFIGSVFAMKASSDLKPGEYSFQKSASLRDVIGTIVEGKVVQHAVTIPEGLTSEQIVARLSDNDIFTGSVREIPREGTLLPETYKFPRGTTREQVIQRMQQTQKRVLTEIWERRNPDIPVRTPEQLVTLASIVEKETGRADERSRVSAVFVNRLRQKIKLQSDPTIIYGLVGGKGTLGRPIKRSEITQPSPYNTYVIDGLPPGPIANPGRASLEAAANPARTRDLFFVADGSGGHAFTETYDQHQKNVAKLRSIEKQIQNDTVEPADDPPPPAASAPPDTNPTATTPPKPPANSKKPARPARQGAAQSTTSPPVVER
;
A
#
# COMPACT_ATOMS: atom_id res chain seq x y z
N MET A 1 21.57 -107.37 -15.17
CA MET A 1 20.92 -108.45 -14.39
C MET A 1 20.47 -107.84 -13.07
N SER A 2 19.23 -108.11 -12.65
CA SER A 2 18.70 -107.64 -11.36
C SER A 2 17.76 -108.72 -10.83
N GLU A 3 18.03 -109.21 -9.63
CA GLU A 3 17.28 -110.31 -9.04
C GLU A 3 15.89 -109.86 -8.62
N ARG A 4 14.88 -110.70 -8.84
CA ARG A 4 13.56 -110.52 -8.23
C ARG A 4 13.53 -111.30 -6.91
N PRO A 5 13.25 -110.67 -5.76
CA PRO A 5 13.11 -111.40 -4.51
C PRO A 5 11.92 -112.36 -4.56
N PRO A 6 11.97 -113.51 -3.87
CA PRO A 6 10.89 -114.49 -3.88
C PRO A 6 9.63 -113.97 -3.18
N ILE A 7 8.47 -114.33 -3.72
CA ILE A 7 7.16 -113.92 -3.18
C ILE A 7 6.70 -114.97 -2.16
N SER A 8 6.77 -114.63 -0.87
CA SER A 8 6.16 -115.42 0.19
C SER A 8 4.63 -115.32 0.16
N PRO A 9 3.87 -116.43 0.24
CA PRO A 9 2.41 -116.38 0.24
C PRO A 9 1.88 -115.76 1.54
N ARG A 10 1.06 -114.71 1.43
CA ARG A 10 0.33 -114.12 2.57
C ARG A 10 -0.75 -115.10 3.08
N SER A 11 -0.91 -115.20 4.40
CA SER A 11 -1.96 -116.02 5.01
C SER A 11 -3.34 -115.32 4.93
N PRO A 12 -4.47 -116.06 4.97
CA PRO A 12 -5.81 -115.49 4.75
C PRO A 12 -6.24 -114.36 5.71
N ARG A 13 -5.60 -114.22 6.88
CA ARG A 13 -5.86 -113.10 7.80
C ARG A 13 -5.25 -111.77 7.34
N ALA A 14 -4.17 -111.79 6.56
CA ALA A 14 -3.45 -110.59 6.08
C ALA A 14 -4.09 -109.93 4.84
N ALA A 15 -5.36 -110.26 4.54
CA ALA A 15 -6.14 -109.71 3.44
C ALA A 15 -7.36 -108.89 3.91
N LEU A 16 -7.53 -108.72 5.23
CA LEU A 16 -8.68 -108.03 5.84
C LEU A 16 -8.27 -106.86 6.76
N GLU A 17 -6.97 -106.54 6.85
CA GLU A 17 -6.50 -105.31 7.49
C GLU A 17 -6.56 -104.15 6.47
N PRO A 18 -7.09 -102.97 6.83
CA PRO A 18 -7.09 -101.82 5.94
C PRO A 18 -5.65 -101.35 5.69
N GLU A 19 -5.30 -101.19 4.41
CA GLU A 19 -3.94 -100.81 4.00
C GLU A 19 -3.57 -99.43 4.58
N GLN A 20 -2.58 -99.42 5.49
CA GLN A 20 -2.15 -98.20 6.14
C GLN A 20 -1.48 -97.27 5.14
N VAL A 21 -2.19 -96.19 4.79
CA VAL A 21 -1.70 -95.11 3.92
C VAL A 21 -0.32 -94.67 4.42
N PRO A 22 0.71 -94.61 3.56
CA PRO A 22 2.07 -94.30 3.98
C PRO A 22 2.11 -92.94 4.71
N PRO A 23 2.82 -92.84 5.84
CA PRO A 23 2.82 -91.62 6.65
C PRO A 23 3.33 -90.44 5.81
N PRO A 24 2.73 -89.24 5.95
CA PRO A 24 3.11 -88.09 5.14
C PRO A 24 4.61 -87.78 5.32
N PRO A 25 5.32 -87.40 4.26
CA PRO A 25 6.77 -87.23 4.29
C PRO A 25 7.15 -86.22 5.37
N LYS A 26 8.13 -86.57 6.21
CA LYS A 26 8.64 -85.70 7.29
C LYS A 26 9.00 -84.34 6.69
N ARG A 27 8.30 -83.28 7.14
CA ARG A 27 8.61 -81.90 6.77
C ARG A 27 10.07 -81.62 7.11
N SER A 28 10.82 -81.09 6.16
CA SER A 28 12.28 -80.98 6.27
C SER A 28 12.71 -80.04 7.38
N ASP A 29 13.50 -80.53 8.33
CA ASP A 29 13.97 -79.76 9.50
C ASP A 29 14.81 -78.52 9.12
N ARG A 30 15.31 -78.47 7.86
CA ARG A 30 15.95 -77.31 7.26
C ARG A 30 15.07 -76.04 7.29
N ALA A 31 13.74 -76.19 7.37
CA ALA A 31 12.78 -75.10 7.54
C ALA A 31 12.78 -74.46 8.95
N ARG A 32 13.50 -75.02 9.94
CA ARG A 32 13.62 -74.50 11.30
C ARG A 32 14.99 -73.89 11.63
N ASN A 33 15.86 -73.66 10.64
CA ASN A 33 17.08 -72.90 10.85
C ASN A 33 16.73 -71.43 11.24
N PRO A 34 17.17 -70.92 12.41
CA PRO A 34 16.81 -69.58 12.86
C PRO A 34 17.23 -68.48 11.86
N PHE A 35 18.33 -68.66 11.12
CA PHE A 35 18.74 -67.71 10.08
C PHE A 35 17.75 -67.63 8.91
N VAL A 36 17.06 -68.73 8.58
CA VAL A 36 16.03 -68.76 7.53
C VAL A 36 14.73 -68.13 8.04
N VAL A 37 14.38 -68.36 9.30
CA VAL A 37 13.20 -67.72 9.93
C VAL A 37 13.40 -66.20 10.05
N VAL A 38 14.56 -65.75 10.53
CA VAL A 38 14.93 -64.33 10.61
C VAL A 38 15.04 -63.71 9.22
N GLY A 39 15.65 -64.40 8.25
CA GLY A 39 15.72 -63.95 6.86
C GLY A 39 14.34 -63.73 6.23
N ASN A 40 13.42 -64.70 6.38
CA ASN A 40 12.04 -64.56 5.90
C ASN A 40 11.28 -63.45 6.64
N ALA A 41 11.50 -63.25 7.95
CA ALA A 41 10.91 -62.15 8.70
C ALA A 41 11.40 -60.77 8.21
N ILE A 42 12.70 -60.62 7.94
CA ILE A 42 13.29 -59.40 7.37
C ILE A 42 12.74 -59.15 5.95
N ILE A 43 12.67 -60.17 5.09
CA ILE A 43 12.10 -60.05 3.74
C ILE A 43 10.62 -59.65 3.81
N THR A 44 9.84 -60.25 4.72
CA THR A 44 8.43 -59.92 4.91
C THR A 44 8.26 -58.47 5.40
N LEU A 45 9.10 -58.02 6.34
CA LEU A 45 9.11 -56.64 6.82
C LEU A 45 9.47 -55.66 5.70
N LEU A 46 10.48 -55.96 4.86
CA LEU A 46 10.85 -55.14 3.71
C LEU A 46 9.73 -55.09 2.66
N ILE A 47 9.03 -56.20 2.41
CA ILE A 47 7.86 -56.23 1.50
C ILE A 47 6.71 -55.38 2.08
N LEU A 48 6.41 -55.49 3.37
CA LEU A 48 5.39 -54.66 4.03
C LEU A 48 5.76 -53.17 4.01
N LEU A 49 7.03 -52.82 4.20
CA LEU A 49 7.53 -51.44 4.07
C LEU A 49 7.43 -50.94 2.61
N MET A 50 7.75 -51.77 1.62
CA MET A 50 7.61 -51.43 0.19
C MET A 50 6.14 -51.23 -0.20
N ILE A 51 5.23 -52.10 0.25
CA ILE A 51 3.78 -51.97 0.02
C ILE A 51 3.24 -50.71 0.72
N GLY A 52 3.62 -50.48 1.99
CA GLY A 52 3.25 -49.27 2.73
C GLY A 52 3.74 -47.99 2.07
N ALA A 53 5.00 -47.98 1.59
CA ALA A 53 5.56 -46.86 0.84
C ALA A 53 4.86 -46.64 -0.51
N GLY A 54 4.51 -47.71 -1.24
CA GLY A 54 3.75 -47.63 -2.49
C GLY A 54 2.34 -47.07 -2.29
N ILE A 55 1.64 -47.51 -1.25
CA ILE A 55 0.32 -46.98 -0.85
C ILE A 55 0.45 -45.50 -0.45
N ALA A 56 1.41 -45.15 0.41
CA ALA A 56 1.64 -43.78 0.84
C ALA A 56 2.02 -42.85 -0.32
N TYR A 57 2.80 -43.33 -1.29
CA TYR A 57 3.15 -42.60 -2.51
C TYR A 57 1.91 -42.38 -3.41
N TYR A 58 1.09 -43.42 -3.61
CA TYR A 58 -0.12 -43.34 -4.43
C TYR A 58 -1.13 -42.32 -3.85
N TYR A 59 -1.50 -42.48 -2.58
CA TYR A 59 -2.41 -41.55 -1.90
C TYR A 59 -1.78 -40.15 -1.76
N GLY A 60 -0.47 -40.04 -1.50
CA GLY A 60 0.23 -38.77 -1.43
C GLY A 60 0.19 -38.00 -2.75
N LYS A 61 0.39 -38.69 -3.88
CA LYS A 61 0.25 -38.09 -5.21
C LYS A 61 -1.19 -37.69 -5.50
N GLN A 62 -2.16 -38.56 -5.20
CA GLN A 62 -3.59 -38.27 -5.40
C GLN A 62 -4.04 -37.03 -4.61
N THR A 63 -3.64 -36.90 -3.35
CA THR A 63 -3.93 -35.72 -2.51
C THR A 63 -3.22 -34.45 -3.00
N LEU A 64 -2.02 -34.57 -3.59
CA LEU A 64 -1.30 -33.43 -4.15
C LEU A 64 -1.97 -32.84 -5.40
N GLU A 65 -2.57 -33.69 -6.23
CA GLU A 65 -3.15 -33.32 -7.54
C GLU A 65 -4.69 -33.22 -7.52
N ALA A 66 -5.33 -33.45 -6.38
CA ALA A 66 -6.76 -33.24 -6.18
C ALA A 66 -7.14 -31.76 -6.17
N SER A 67 -8.33 -31.44 -6.71
CA SER A 67 -8.91 -30.09 -6.66
C SER A 67 -9.13 -29.64 -5.21
N GLY A 68 -8.69 -28.43 -4.87
CA GLY A 68 -8.82 -27.89 -3.52
C GLY A 68 -10.25 -27.51 -3.13
N PRO A 69 -10.52 -27.31 -1.82
CA PRO A 69 -11.86 -27.01 -1.29
C PRO A 69 -12.35 -25.59 -1.63
N LEU A 70 -11.46 -24.71 -2.08
CA LEU A 70 -11.73 -23.28 -2.25
C LEU A 70 -12.70 -23.01 -3.41
N GLN A 71 -13.81 -22.30 -3.16
CA GLN A 71 -14.88 -22.07 -4.14
C GLN A 71 -14.66 -20.84 -5.03
N GLU A 72 -14.00 -19.81 -4.50
CA GLU A 72 -13.70 -18.54 -5.16
C GLU A 72 -12.25 -18.12 -4.88
N ASP A 73 -11.66 -17.30 -5.74
CA ASP A 73 -10.28 -16.84 -5.56
C ASP A 73 -10.12 -16.06 -4.24
N LYS A 74 -9.22 -16.50 -3.35
CA LYS A 74 -9.06 -15.96 -2.00
C LYS A 74 -7.64 -15.48 -1.72
N ILE A 75 -7.54 -14.27 -1.16
CA ILE A 75 -6.29 -13.70 -0.67
C ILE A 75 -6.05 -14.12 0.78
N VAL A 76 -4.84 -14.60 1.10
CA VAL A 76 -4.41 -15.01 2.45
C VAL A 76 -3.02 -14.45 2.76
N ASN A 77 -2.86 -13.91 3.97
CA ASN A 77 -1.61 -13.33 4.47
C ASN A 77 -0.82 -14.35 5.32
N ILE A 78 0.40 -14.66 4.92
CA ILE A 78 1.35 -15.53 5.62
C ILE A 78 2.40 -14.66 6.35
N PRO A 79 2.40 -14.59 7.70
CA PRO A 79 3.32 -13.75 8.46
C PRO A 79 4.80 -14.11 8.29
N GLN A 80 5.70 -13.11 8.37
CA GLN A 80 7.16 -13.28 8.21
C GLN A 80 7.87 -14.21 9.20
N ARG A 81 7.17 -14.72 10.23
CA ARG A 81 7.70 -15.65 11.23
C ARG A 81 6.89 -16.95 11.35
N ALA A 82 5.97 -17.19 10.41
CA ALA A 82 5.17 -18.42 10.38
C ALA A 82 6.05 -19.63 9.99
N GLY A 83 6.12 -20.63 10.85
CA GLY A 83 6.70 -21.94 10.53
C GLY A 83 5.78 -22.75 9.61
N LYS A 84 6.29 -23.86 9.06
CA LYS A 84 5.53 -24.74 8.14
C LYS A 84 4.19 -25.22 8.71
N ARG A 85 4.12 -25.39 10.04
CA ARG A 85 2.89 -25.74 10.74
C ARG A 85 1.93 -24.54 10.77
N ASP A 86 2.39 -23.37 11.21
CA ASP A 86 1.57 -22.17 11.27
C ASP A 86 1.01 -21.79 9.88
N ILE A 87 1.81 -22.00 8.82
CA ILE A 87 1.36 -21.85 7.43
C ILE A 87 0.20 -22.81 7.12
N ALA A 88 0.30 -24.09 7.47
CA ALA A 88 -0.77 -25.05 7.27
C ALA A 88 -2.01 -24.73 8.11
N ASP A 89 -1.83 -24.39 9.40
CA ASP A 89 -2.90 -24.03 10.33
C ASP A 89 -3.60 -22.71 9.88
N ILE A 90 -2.89 -21.79 9.20
CA ILE A 90 -3.46 -20.62 8.52
C ILE A 90 -4.25 -21.06 7.28
N LEU A 91 -3.64 -21.78 6.33
CA LEU A 91 -4.28 -22.18 5.07
C LEU A 91 -5.54 -23.04 5.31
N GLN A 92 -5.53 -23.88 6.35
CA GLN A 92 -6.67 -24.70 6.74
C GLN A 92 -7.80 -23.87 7.35
N ARG A 93 -7.49 -22.96 8.29
CA ARG A 93 -8.47 -22.02 8.87
C ARG A 93 -9.07 -21.09 7.81
N GLU A 94 -8.28 -20.69 6.80
CA GLU A 94 -8.74 -19.87 5.70
C GLU A 94 -9.48 -20.67 4.60
N GLY A 95 -9.58 -21.99 4.69
CA GLY A 95 -10.29 -22.84 3.73
C GLY A 95 -9.59 -22.98 2.37
N VAL A 96 -8.28 -22.69 2.30
CA VAL A 96 -7.45 -22.91 1.10
C VAL A 96 -7.05 -24.38 0.98
N ILE A 97 -6.89 -25.07 2.11
CA ILE A 97 -6.68 -26.51 2.20
C ILE A 97 -7.64 -27.14 3.21
N ASP A 98 -8.04 -28.39 3.00
CA ASP A 98 -8.83 -29.21 3.90
C ASP A 98 -7.97 -30.26 4.63
N VAL A 99 -6.84 -30.65 4.03
CA VAL A 99 -5.90 -31.65 4.54
C VAL A 99 -5.32 -31.31 5.92
N ASN A 100 -4.96 -32.34 6.67
CA ASN A 100 -4.27 -32.20 7.95
C ASN A 100 -2.92 -31.47 7.81
N PRO A 101 -2.50 -30.65 8.80
CA PRO A 101 -1.21 -29.93 8.76
C PRO A 101 0.01 -30.81 8.52
N TRP A 102 0.02 -32.05 9.02
CA TRP A 102 1.09 -33.02 8.75
C TRP A 102 1.15 -33.49 7.29
N VAL A 103 0.02 -33.53 6.58
CA VAL A 103 -0.05 -33.85 5.15
C VAL A 103 0.53 -32.69 4.34
N PHE A 104 0.17 -31.44 4.66
CA PHE A 104 0.81 -30.26 4.06
C PHE A 104 2.33 -30.27 4.26
N ILE A 105 2.80 -30.49 5.51
CA ILE A 105 4.23 -30.56 5.83
C ILE A 105 4.92 -31.69 5.03
N GLY A 106 4.32 -32.88 4.99
CA GLY A 106 4.83 -34.01 4.21
C GLY A 106 4.93 -33.72 2.71
N SER A 107 3.92 -33.06 2.15
CA SER A 107 3.90 -32.59 0.76
C SER A 107 5.01 -31.58 0.47
N VAL A 108 5.23 -30.60 1.35
CA VAL A 108 6.33 -29.61 1.25
C VAL A 108 7.72 -30.27 1.35
N PHE A 109 7.87 -31.38 2.08
CA PHE A 109 9.09 -32.18 2.06
C PHE A 109 9.23 -33.00 0.77
N ALA A 110 8.17 -33.67 0.32
CA ALA A 110 8.17 -34.47 -0.91
C ALA A 110 8.47 -33.65 -2.17
N MET A 111 7.94 -32.42 -2.25
CA MET A 111 8.22 -31.45 -3.32
C MET A 111 9.60 -30.78 -3.21
N LYS A 112 10.40 -31.11 -2.18
CA LYS A 112 11.69 -30.45 -1.80
C LYS A 112 11.62 -28.95 -1.50
N ALA A 113 10.43 -28.34 -1.57
CA ALA A 113 10.06 -26.94 -1.30
C ALA A 113 10.34 -26.42 0.14
N SER A 114 11.13 -27.14 0.92
CA SER A 114 11.18 -27.04 2.38
C SER A 114 11.96 -25.85 2.94
N SER A 115 12.75 -25.17 2.11
CA SER A 115 13.42 -23.90 2.40
C SER A 115 12.70 -22.69 1.79
N ASP A 116 11.75 -22.93 0.88
CA ASP A 116 11.41 -21.96 -0.17
C ASP A 116 10.03 -21.32 0.03
N LEU A 117 9.29 -21.74 1.07
CA LEU A 117 8.03 -21.13 1.47
C LEU A 117 8.27 -19.69 1.95
N LYS A 118 8.04 -18.71 1.07
CA LYS A 118 8.23 -17.29 1.38
C LYS A 118 7.00 -16.74 2.10
N PRO A 119 7.17 -15.89 3.13
CA PRO A 119 6.06 -15.17 3.72
C PRO A 119 5.53 -14.06 2.79
N GLY A 120 4.29 -13.65 3.00
CA GLY A 120 3.63 -12.60 2.21
C GLY A 120 2.13 -12.86 2.02
N GLU A 121 1.49 -11.94 1.32
CA GLU A 121 0.07 -12.01 0.96
C GLU A 121 -0.07 -12.67 -0.42
N TYR A 122 -0.82 -13.76 -0.52
CA TYR A 122 -0.96 -14.59 -1.71
C TYR A 122 -2.41 -14.69 -2.15
N SER A 123 -2.66 -14.71 -3.45
CA SER A 123 -3.98 -15.03 -4.02
C SER A 123 -3.99 -16.49 -4.47
N PHE A 124 -4.86 -17.29 -3.89
CA PHE A 124 -5.10 -18.68 -4.29
C PHE A 124 -6.34 -18.76 -5.17
N GLN A 125 -6.24 -19.46 -6.29
CA GLN A 125 -7.35 -19.61 -7.23
C GLN A 125 -8.37 -20.63 -6.72
N LYS A 126 -9.64 -20.48 -7.12
CA LYS A 126 -10.67 -21.49 -6.86
C LYS A 126 -10.22 -22.89 -7.31
N SER A 127 -10.50 -23.88 -6.49
CA SER A 127 -10.15 -25.30 -6.70
C SER A 127 -8.66 -25.60 -6.90
N ALA A 128 -7.75 -24.65 -6.63
CA ALA A 128 -6.30 -24.87 -6.73
C ALA A 128 -5.86 -26.08 -5.88
N SER A 129 -5.06 -26.97 -6.45
CA SER A 129 -4.63 -28.19 -5.76
C SER A 129 -3.63 -27.88 -4.63
N LEU A 130 -3.43 -28.84 -3.72
CA LEU A 130 -2.40 -28.72 -2.68
C LEU A 130 -1.00 -28.45 -3.29
N ARG A 131 -0.72 -29.02 -4.47
CA ARG A 131 0.49 -28.77 -5.24
C ARG A 131 0.58 -27.32 -5.76
N ASP A 132 -0.53 -26.75 -6.23
CA ASP A 132 -0.58 -25.37 -6.73
C ASP A 132 -0.45 -24.37 -5.57
N VAL A 133 -1.13 -24.62 -4.44
CA VAL A 133 -1.03 -23.83 -3.20
C VAL A 133 0.42 -23.78 -2.70
N ILE A 134 1.10 -24.93 -2.62
CA ILE A 134 2.53 -24.96 -2.26
C ILE A 134 3.36 -24.24 -3.33
N GLY A 135 3.09 -24.48 -4.62
CA GLY A 135 3.78 -23.83 -5.73
C GLY A 135 3.74 -22.30 -5.67
N THR A 136 2.57 -21.70 -5.46
CA THR A 136 2.38 -20.24 -5.34
C THR A 136 3.24 -19.62 -4.23
N ILE A 137 3.32 -20.27 -3.07
CA ILE A 137 4.10 -19.81 -1.91
C ILE A 137 5.62 -20.00 -2.16
N VAL A 138 6.01 -21.06 -2.88
CA VAL A 138 7.40 -21.34 -3.27
C VAL A 138 7.91 -20.36 -4.33
N GLU A 139 7.10 -20.05 -5.35
CA GLU A 139 7.43 -19.05 -6.35
C GLU A 139 7.61 -17.67 -5.69
N GLY A 140 6.75 -17.34 -4.72
CA GLY A 140 6.75 -16.04 -4.06
C GLY A 140 6.04 -14.95 -4.86
N LYS A 141 5.04 -15.33 -5.68
CA LYS A 141 4.18 -14.40 -6.43
C LYS A 141 3.16 -13.73 -5.50
N VAL A 142 3.68 -12.92 -4.59
CA VAL A 142 2.90 -12.16 -3.61
C VAL A 142 2.09 -11.04 -4.26
N VAL A 143 0.90 -10.79 -3.73
CA VAL A 143 0.02 -9.67 -4.07
C VAL A 143 0.76 -8.36 -3.81
N GLN A 144 0.76 -7.47 -4.82
CA GLN A 144 1.36 -6.14 -4.70
C GLN A 144 0.29 -5.07 -4.60
N HIS A 145 0.35 -4.30 -3.51
CA HIS A 145 -0.49 -3.13 -3.30
C HIS A 145 0.11 -1.90 -3.98
N ALA A 146 -0.73 -1.12 -4.65
CA ALA A 146 -0.33 0.15 -5.25
C ALA A 146 -0.42 1.27 -4.21
N VAL A 147 0.66 2.05 -4.06
CA VAL A 147 0.73 3.21 -3.16
C VAL A 147 1.19 4.43 -3.93
N THR A 148 0.27 5.37 -4.13
CA THR A 148 0.54 6.66 -4.78
C THR A 148 1.03 7.67 -3.75
N ILE A 149 2.20 8.26 -4.03
CA ILE A 149 2.72 9.44 -3.34
C ILE A 149 2.50 10.67 -4.24
N PRO A 150 1.64 11.63 -3.86
CA PRO A 150 1.42 12.85 -4.65
C PRO A 150 2.67 13.70 -4.87
N GLU A 151 2.76 14.34 -6.04
CA GLU A 151 3.80 15.31 -6.38
C GLU A 151 3.73 16.56 -5.48
N GLY A 152 4.87 17.19 -5.19
CA GLY A 152 4.93 18.42 -4.40
C GLY A 152 4.70 18.25 -2.89
N LEU A 153 4.79 17.04 -2.35
CA LEU A 153 4.84 16.78 -0.90
C LEU A 153 6.26 16.93 -0.34
N THR A 154 6.36 17.40 0.90
CA THR A 154 7.64 17.45 1.65
C THR A 154 8.05 16.06 2.13
N SER A 155 9.33 15.86 2.42
CA SER A 155 9.81 14.57 2.93
C SER A 155 9.15 14.18 4.25
N GLU A 156 8.83 15.15 5.12
CA GLU A 156 8.06 14.90 6.35
C GLU A 156 6.63 14.42 6.04
N GLN A 157 5.94 15.05 5.08
CA GLN A 157 4.59 14.62 4.65
C GLN A 157 4.59 13.22 4.05
N ILE A 158 5.64 12.85 3.31
CA ILE A 158 5.78 11.49 2.76
C ILE A 158 6.04 10.49 3.89
N VAL A 159 6.92 10.80 4.84
CA VAL A 159 7.16 9.94 6.01
C VAL A 159 5.92 9.76 6.88
N ALA A 160 5.11 10.81 7.09
CA ALA A 160 3.81 10.71 7.76
C ALA A 160 2.85 9.79 6.98
N ARG A 161 2.66 10.03 5.68
CA ARG A 161 1.79 9.22 4.79
C ARG A 161 2.21 7.75 4.71
N LEU A 162 3.50 7.45 4.85
CA LEU A 162 4.00 6.07 4.97
C LEU A 162 3.80 5.50 6.37
N SER A 163 3.89 6.33 7.42
CA SER A 163 3.61 5.95 8.82
C SER A 163 2.15 5.48 8.97
N ASP A 164 1.20 6.26 8.47
CA ASP A 164 -0.25 6.03 8.56
C ASP A 164 -0.78 4.84 7.71
N ASN A 165 0.09 4.05 7.07
CA ASN A 165 -0.29 2.98 6.14
C ASN A 165 0.01 1.57 6.67
N ASP A 166 -1.04 0.84 7.05
CA ASP A 166 -1.00 -0.51 7.63
C ASP A 166 -0.45 -1.62 6.71
N ILE A 167 -0.17 -1.33 5.44
CA ILE A 167 0.47 -2.28 4.52
C ILE A 167 1.98 -2.40 4.83
N PHE A 168 2.58 -1.36 5.41
CA PHE A 168 4.01 -1.27 5.70
C PHE A 168 4.37 -1.57 7.16
N THR A 169 5.60 -2.04 7.37
CA THR A 169 6.15 -2.37 8.70
C THR A 169 7.37 -1.51 9.05
N GLY A 170 7.85 -1.60 10.30
CA GLY A 170 8.96 -0.78 10.78
C GLY A 170 8.59 0.69 11.00
N SER A 171 9.56 1.48 11.44
CA SER A 171 9.40 2.87 11.86
C SER A 171 10.60 3.70 11.36
N VAL A 172 10.33 4.68 10.50
CA VAL A 172 11.35 5.46 9.79
C VAL A 172 12.33 6.12 10.77
N ARG A 173 13.61 5.76 10.66
CA ARG A 173 14.68 6.22 11.57
C ARG A 173 15.11 7.68 11.37
N GLU A 174 15.13 8.14 10.11
CA GLU A 174 15.59 9.47 9.70
C GLU A 174 14.70 9.95 8.55
N ILE A 175 14.31 11.22 8.57
CA ILE A 175 13.51 11.81 7.50
C ILE A 175 14.43 12.12 6.31
N PRO A 176 14.15 11.61 5.09
CA PRO A 176 14.97 11.87 3.92
C PRO A 176 15.10 13.37 3.63
N ARG A 177 16.27 13.80 3.13
CA ARG A 177 16.48 15.19 2.70
C ARG A 177 15.45 15.60 1.64
N GLU A 178 15.01 16.84 1.69
CA GLU A 178 13.98 17.36 0.79
C GLU A 178 14.40 17.23 -0.68
N GLY A 179 13.45 16.88 -1.55
CA GLY A 179 13.72 16.60 -2.97
C GLY A 179 14.43 15.28 -3.28
N THR A 180 14.80 14.44 -2.31
CA THR A 180 15.49 13.15 -2.56
C THR A 180 14.55 11.97 -2.84
N LEU A 181 13.24 12.16 -2.72
CA LEU A 181 12.23 11.15 -3.03
C LEU A 181 11.56 11.49 -4.36
N LEU A 182 11.24 10.50 -5.19
CA LEU A 182 10.44 10.72 -6.40
C LEU A 182 8.97 10.38 -6.08
N PRO A 183 8.01 11.30 -6.25
CA PRO A 183 6.60 11.00 -6.09
C PRO A 183 6.08 10.26 -7.34
N GLU A 184 5.70 9.00 -7.18
CA GLU A 184 5.10 8.14 -8.21
C GLU A 184 4.09 7.18 -7.54
N THR A 185 3.43 6.34 -8.35
CA THR A 185 2.68 5.17 -7.85
C THR A 185 3.59 3.95 -7.81
N TYR A 186 4.01 3.57 -6.60
CA TYR A 186 4.84 2.39 -6.36
C TYR A 186 3.98 1.15 -6.10
N LYS A 187 4.57 -0.04 -6.32
CA LYS A 187 3.93 -1.33 -6.01
C LYS A 187 4.81 -2.12 -5.03
N PHE A 188 4.22 -2.54 -3.91
CA PHE A 188 4.91 -3.27 -2.84
C PHE A 188 4.04 -4.39 -2.26
N PRO A 189 4.61 -5.54 -1.87
CA PRO A 189 3.88 -6.53 -1.09
C PRO A 189 3.62 -6.03 0.34
N ARG A 190 2.56 -6.56 0.98
CA ARG A 190 2.33 -6.33 2.40
C ARG A 190 3.52 -6.80 3.22
N GLY A 191 3.88 -6.03 4.25
CA GLY A 191 5.00 -6.35 5.13
C GLY A 191 6.32 -5.68 4.76
N THR A 192 6.44 -5.06 3.57
CA THR A 192 7.59 -4.23 3.19
C THR A 192 7.84 -3.14 4.25
N THR A 193 9.11 -2.90 4.61
CA THR A 193 9.40 -1.88 5.63
C THR A 193 9.34 -0.46 5.06
N ARG A 194 9.02 0.52 5.90
CA ARG A 194 8.98 1.93 5.50
C ARG A 194 10.35 2.42 4.97
N GLU A 195 11.45 1.91 5.50
CA GLU A 195 12.81 2.13 4.94
C GLU A 195 12.96 1.57 3.53
N GLN A 196 12.45 0.37 3.23
CA GLN A 196 12.53 -0.22 1.89
C GLN A 196 11.75 0.60 0.86
N VAL A 197 10.60 1.16 1.26
CA VAL A 197 9.84 2.10 0.43
C VAL A 197 10.66 3.36 0.15
N ILE A 198 11.20 4.00 1.20
CA ILE A 198 12.03 5.20 1.09
C ILE A 198 13.27 4.95 0.21
N GLN A 199 14.00 3.85 0.42
CA GLN A 199 15.16 3.48 -0.38
C GLN A 199 14.78 3.27 -1.85
N ARG A 200 13.61 2.68 -2.13
CA ARG A 200 13.12 2.52 -3.51
C ARG A 200 12.78 3.87 -4.14
N MET A 201 12.17 4.80 -3.39
CA MET A 201 11.92 6.16 -3.87
C MET A 201 13.23 6.91 -4.17
N GLN A 202 14.22 6.85 -3.27
CA GLN A 202 15.54 7.47 -3.47
C GLN A 202 16.32 6.88 -4.65
N GLN A 203 16.31 5.56 -4.81
CA GLN A 203 16.91 4.89 -5.97
C GLN A 203 16.25 5.34 -7.29
N THR A 204 14.92 5.51 -7.27
CA THR A 204 14.16 5.93 -8.46
C THR A 204 14.39 7.41 -8.77
N GLN A 205 14.40 8.28 -7.75
CA GLN A 205 14.77 9.69 -7.87
C GLN A 205 16.15 9.84 -8.49
N LYS A 206 17.16 9.15 -7.95
CA LYS A 206 18.55 9.29 -8.42
C LYS A 206 18.69 8.89 -9.89
N ARG A 207 18.05 7.78 -10.29
CA ARG A 207 18.02 7.31 -11.68
C ARG A 207 17.39 8.35 -12.62
N VAL A 208 16.23 8.86 -12.26
CA VAL A 208 15.48 9.84 -13.07
C VAL A 208 16.22 11.18 -13.14
N LEU A 209 16.80 11.64 -12.03
CA LEU A 209 17.61 12.85 -11.98
C LEU A 209 18.86 12.75 -12.88
N THR A 210 19.58 11.61 -12.86
CA THR A 210 20.71 11.39 -13.77
C THR A 210 20.27 11.43 -15.24
N GLU A 211 19.22 10.70 -15.60
CA GLU A 211 18.69 10.66 -16.98
C GLU A 211 18.27 12.05 -17.50
N ILE A 212 17.64 12.85 -16.64
CA ILE A 212 17.20 14.22 -16.98
C ILE A 212 18.40 15.19 -17.01
N TRP A 213 19.35 15.06 -16.09
CA TRP A 213 20.53 15.93 -16.02
C TRP A 213 21.46 15.78 -17.24
N GLU A 214 21.57 14.57 -17.78
CA GLU A 214 22.28 14.27 -19.03
C GLU A 214 21.61 14.91 -20.26
N ARG A 215 20.27 15.03 -20.26
CA ARG A 215 19.47 15.58 -21.36
C ARG A 215 18.98 17.01 -21.14
N ARG A 216 19.53 17.74 -20.16
CA ARG A 216 19.16 19.14 -19.88
C ARG A 216 19.67 20.07 -20.99
N ASN A 217 18.98 21.19 -21.19
CA ASN A 217 19.50 22.29 -21.98
C ASN A 217 20.75 22.88 -21.30
N PRO A 218 21.93 22.96 -21.96
CA PRO A 218 23.15 23.48 -21.36
C PRO A 218 23.09 24.99 -21.03
N ASP A 219 22.18 25.75 -21.65
CA ASP A 219 22.09 27.22 -21.52
C ASP A 219 21.26 27.68 -20.28
N ILE A 220 20.87 26.75 -19.40
CA ILE A 220 20.19 27.09 -18.14
C ILE A 220 21.21 27.48 -17.05
N PRO A 221 20.91 28.47 -16.19
CA PRO A 221 21.83 28.95 -15.15
C PRO A 221 21.90 28.02 -13.91
N VAL A 222 21.79 26.70 -14.13
CA VAL A 222 21.73 25.64 -13.11
C VAL A 222 22.98 24.78 -13.23
N ARG A 223 23.83 24.76 -12.20
CA ARG A 223 25.19 24.21 -12.27
C ARG A 223 25.33 22.77 -11.77
N THR A 224 24.41 22.30 -10.93
CA THR A 224 24.45 20.94 -10.36
C THR A 224 23.07 20.26 -10.38
N PRO A 225 23.01 18.91 -10.29
CA PRO A 225 21.74 18.19 -10.19
C PRO A 225 20.89 18.63 -8.99
N GLU A 226 21.51 19.00 -7.87
CA GLU A 226 20.81 19.46 -6.67
C GLU A 226 20.12 20.81 -6.93
N GLN A 227 20.78 21.73 -7.64
CA GLN A 227 20.16 22.99 -8.07
C GLN A 227 19.00 22.76 -9.05
N LEU A 228 19.06 21.71 -9.88
CA LEU A 228 17.96 21.31 -10.75
C LEU A 228 16.75 20.82 -9.95
N VAL A 229 16.96 19.97 -8.92
CA VAL A 229 15.90 19.54 -8.00
C VAL A 229 15.31 20.74 -7.24
N THR A 230 16.14 21.68 -6.78
CA THR A 230 15.65 22.92 -6.15
C THR A 230 14.72 23.70 -7.08
N LEU A 231 15.16 23.99 -8.31
CA LEU A 231 14.33 24.68 -9.31
C LEU A 231 13.04 23.92 -9.61
N ALA A 232 13.11 22.60 -9.81
CA ALA A 232 11.96 21.74 -10.06
C ALA A 232 10.96 21.76 -8.89
N SER A 233 11.44 21.78 -7.63
CA SER A 233 10.57 21.87 -6.45
C SER A 233 9.85 23.22 -6.33
N ILE A 234 10.44 24.31 -6.83
CA ILE A 234 9.76 25.60 -6.91
C ILE A 234 8.67 25.54 -7.99
N VAL A 235 9.01 25.09 -9.19
CA VAL A 235 8.07 24.93 -10.32
C VAL A 235 6.87 24.05 -9.95
N GLU A 236 7.09 22.95 -9.20
CA GLU A 236 6.03 22.05 -8.73
C GLU A 236 5.04 22.73 -7.77
N LYS A 237 5.52 23.60 -6.89
CA LYS A 237 4.64 24.30 -5.93
C LYS A 237 3.97 25.54 -6.54
N GLU A 238 4.44 25.98 -7.70
CA GLU A 238 3.92 27.15 -8.42
C GLU A 238 2.82 26.77 -9.42
N THR A 239 2.89 25.61 -10.09
CA THR A 239 1.79 25.15 -10.94
C THR A 239 1.65 23.62 -11.04
N GLY A 240 0.43 23.14 -10.83
CA GLY A 240 0.02 21.77 -11.17
C GLY A 240 -0.34 21.58 -12.65
N ARG A 241 -0.37 22.65 -13.45
CA ARG A 241 -0.79 22.61 -14.86
C ARG A 241 0.33 22.13 -15.78
N ALA A 242 0.11 20.98 -16.41
CA ALA A 242 1.11 20.35 -17.29
C ALA A 242 1.45 21.18 -18.54
N ASP A 243 0.49 21.94 -19.06
CA ASP A 243 0.63 22.84 -20.21
C ASP A 243 1.46 24.10 -19.87
N GLU A 244 1.42 24.57 -18.63
CA GLU A 244 2.12 25.79 -18.20
C GLU A 244 3.49 25.55 -17.57
N ARG A 245 3.74 24.36 -17.02
CA ARG A 245 4.90 24.02 -16.19
C ARG A 245 6.26 24.36 -16.83
N SER A 246 6.41 24.13 -18.13
CA SER A 246 7.63 24.48 -18.89
C SER A 246 7.82 26.01 -19.05
N ARG A 247 6.74 26.79 -19.06
CA ARG A 247 6.74 28.26 -19.17
C ARG A 247 6.93 28.93 -17.81
N VAL A 248 6.39 28.38 -16.73
CA VAL A 248 6.72 28.77 -15.35
C VAL A 248 8.21 28.56 -15.07
N SER A 249 8.74 27.39 -15.46
CA SER A 249 10.19 27.13 -15.43
C SER A 249 11.01 28.14 -16.23
N ALA A 250 10.55 28.52 -17.44
CA ALA A 250 11.20 29.55 -18.25
C ALA A 250 11.29 30.91 -17.55
N VAL A 251 10.26 31.34 -16.83
CA VAL A 251 10.29 32.59 -16.04
C VAL A 251 11.37 32.55 -14.97
N PHE A 252 11.44 31.48 -14.18
CA PHE A 252 12.49 31.36 -13.14
C PHE A 252 13.90 31.26 -13.75
N VAL A 253 14.07 30.54 -14.86
CA VAL A 253 15.35 30.45 -15.60
C VAL A 253 15.77 31.80 -16.18
N ASN A 254 14.83 32.59 -16.72
CA ASN A 254 15.09 33.93 -17.23
C ASN A 254 15.45 34.90 -16.11
N ARG A 255 14.74 34.85 -14.97
CA ARG A 255 15.07 35.62 -13.77
C ARG A 255 16.46 35.31 -13.24
N LEU A 256 16.82 34.03 -13.08
CA LEU A 256 18.17 33.60 -12.70
C LEU A 256 19.25 34.15 -13.65
N ARG A 257 19.01 34.06 -14.97
CA ARG A 257 19.94 34.58 -16.00
C ARG A 257 20.13 36.10 -15.91
N GLN A 258 19.08 36.84 -15.56
CA GLN A 258 19.12 38.30 -15.39
C GLN A 258 19.46 38.77 -13.96
N LYS A 259 19.74 37.85 -13.02
CA LYS A 259 19.91 38.12 -11.59
C LYS A 259 18.71 38.81 -10.92
N ILE A 260 17.51 38.57 -11.44
CA ILE A 260 16.24 38.99 -10.83
C ILE A 260 15.86 37.95 -9.77
N LYS A 261 15.39 38.40 -8.60
CA LYS A 261 14.94 37.53 -7.51
C LYS A 261 13.73 36.69 -7.93
N LEU A 262 13.62 35.45 -7.45
CA LEU A 262 12.59 34.52 -7.93
C LEU A 262 11.19 34.91 -7.47
N GLN A 263 11.04 35.43 -6.23
CA GLN A 263 9.78 35.93 -5.68
C GLN A 263 8.63 34.89 -5.75
N SER A 264 8.91 33.66 -5.30
CA SER A 264 7.95 32.55 -5.24
C SER A 264 7.45 32.36 -3.81
N ASP A 265 6.16 32.56 -3.58
CA ASP A 265 5.50 32.44 -2.27
C ASP A 265 5.68 31.07 -1.58
N PRO A 266 5.62 29.92 -2.29
CA PRO A 266 6.00 28.62 -1.75
C PRO A 266 7.35 28.58 -1.01
N THR A 267 8.33 29.38 -1.45
CA THR A 267 9.67 29.42 -0.81
C THR A 267 9.64 30.12 0.55
N ILE A 268 8.79 31.14 0.73
CA ILE A 268 8.51 31.74 2.05
C ILE A 268 7.80 30.73 2.94
N ILE A 269 6.75 30.06 2.43
CA ILE A 269 5.97 29.09 3.20
C ILE A 269 6.86 27.98 3.75
N TYR A 270 7.70 27.37 2.91
CA TYR A 270 8.66 26.36 3.37
C TYR A 270 9.65 26.92 4.39
N GLY A 271 10.17 28.15 4.18
CA GLY A 271 11.03 28.85 5.12
C GLY A 271 10.39 29.21 6.47
N LEU A 272 9.05 29.21 6.58
CA LEU A 272 8.30 29.44 7.81
C LEU A 272 7.91 28.13 8.52
N VAL A 273 7.50 27.08 7.78
CA VAL A 273 6.99 25.83 8.37
C VAL A 273 8.02 24.69 8.43
N GLY A 274 9.17 24.83 7.76
CA GLY A 274 10.28 23.87 7.81
C GLY A 274 9.93 22.46 7.29
N GLY A 275 8.94 22.35 6.40
CA GLY A 275 8.45 21.07 5.86
C GLY A 275 7.13 20.57 6.48
N LYS A 276 6.70 21.12 7.63
CA LYS A 276 5.64 20.57 8.52
C LYS A 276 4.19 20.71 8.04
N GLY A 277 3.98 20.94 6.74
CA GLY A 277 2.66 21.06 6.13
C GLY A 277 2.47 22.38 5.38
N THR A 278 1.34 23.04 5.61
CA THR A 278 1.01 24.34 5.01
C THR A 278 0.94 25.43 6.08
N LEU A 279 0.97 26.70 5.66
CA LEU A 279 0.89 27.84 6.57
C LEU A 279 -0.51 28.00 7.23
N GLY A 280 -1.54 27.32 6.71
CA GLY A 280 -2.94 27.41 7.19
C GLY A 280 -3.64 28.76 6.96
N ARG A 281 -2.95 29.74 6.38
CA ARG A 281 -3.41 31.11 6.12
C ARG A 281 -2.56 31.75 5.01
N PRO A 282 -2.96 32.91 4.46
CA PRO A 282 -2.10 33.73 3.61
C PRO A 282 -0.80 34.19 4.32
N ILE A 283 0.20 34.49 3.51
CA ILE A 283 1.48 35.09 3.93
C ILE A 283 1.24 36.55 4.32
N LYS A 284 1.83 36.99 5.44
CA LYS A 284 1.77 38.39 5.90
C LYS A 284 2.84 39.22 5.20
N ARG A 285 2.57 40.51 4.96
CA ARG A 285 3.54 41.43 4.34
C ARG A 285 4.87 41.55 5.09
N SER A 286 4.86 41.35 6.41
CA SER A 286 6.07 41.27 7.25
C SER A 286 6.94 40.04 6.93
N GLU A 287 6.31 38.90 6.60
CA GLU A 287 6.98 37.62 6.31
C GLU A 287 7.67 37.68 4.93
N ILE A 288 7.04 38.37 3.95
CA ILE A 288 7.65 38.65 2.64
C ILE A 288 8.98 39.42 2.79
N THR A 289 9.04 40.36 3.73
CA THR A 289 10.25 41.16 4.02
C THR A 289 11.23 40.48 4.99
N GLN A 290 10.85 39.38 5.64
CA GLN A 290 11.65 38.76 6.70
C GLN A 290 12.84 37.98 6.10
N PRO A 291 14.09 38.28 6.49
CA PRO A 291 15.24 37.49 6.04
C PRO A 291 15.15 36.03 6.49
N SER A 292 15.24 35.12 5.53
CA SER A 292 15.34 33.67 5.73
C SER A 292 16.13 33.09 4.55
N PRO A 293 16.95 32.03 4.75
CA PRO A 293 17.68 31.39 3.66
C PRO A 293 16.80 30.88 2.52
N TYR A 294 15.50 30.66 2.76
CA TYR A 294 14.54 30.23 1.73
C TYR A 294 13.69 31.38 1.15
N ASN A 295 13.73 32.60 1.69
CA ASN A 295 12.87 33.68 1.19
C ASN A 295 13.41 34.30 -0.11
N THR A 296 12.85 33.88 -1.25
CA THR A 296 13.23 34.36 -2.59
C THR A 296 12.76 35.77 -2.96
N TYR A 297 12.18 36.54 -2.02
CA TYR A 297 12.06 38.00 -2.13
C TYR A 297 13.29 38.72 -1.53
N VAL A 298 14.00 38.08 -0.58
CA VAL A 298 15.14 38.67 0.13
C VAL A 298 16.47 38.16 -0.42
N ILE A 299 16.63 36.86 -0.69
CA ILE A 299 17.86 36.30 -1.26
C ILE A 299 17.95 36.51 -2.78
N ASP A 300 19.16 36.41 -3.34
CA ASP A 300 19.40 36.33 -4.77
C ASP A 300 19.61 34.87 -5.21
N GLY A 301 19.04 34.48 -6.36
CA GLY A 301 19.20 33.14 -6.91
C GLY A 301 18.24 32.08 -6.32
N LEU A 302 18.70 30.83 -6.30
CA LEU A 302 17.98 29.68 -5.73
C LEU A 302 18.19 29.60 -4.20
N PRO A 303 17.22 29.08 -3.44
CA PRO A 303 17.41 28.76 -2.02
C PRO A 303 18.41 27.58 -1.83
N PRO A 304 18.93 27.35 -0.60
CA PRO A 304 19.94 26.34 -0.30
C PRO A 304 19.59 24.88 -0.67
N GLY A 305 18.31 24.57 -0.85
CA GLY A 305 17.84 23.24 -1.21
C GLY A 305 16.37 23.26 -1.67
N PRO A 306 15.82 22.09 -2.02
CA PRO A 306 14.43 21.96 -2.45
C PRO A 306 13.42 22.32 -1.35
N ILE A 307 12.20 22.67 -1.76
CA ILE A 307 11.07 23.00 -0.86
C ILE A 307 9.97 21.93 -0.84
N ALA A 308 10.13 20.87 -1.64
CA ALA A 308 9.27 19.71 -1.76
C ALA A 308 9.98 18.64 -2.61
N ASN A 309 9.38 17.45 -2.70
CA ASN A 309 9.75 16.41 -3.66
C ASN A 309 9.04 16.66 -5.01
N PRO A 310 9.76 17.04 -6.08
CA PRO A 310 9.15 17.31 -7.39
C PRO A 310 8.87 16.02 -8.16
N GLY A 311 7.82 16.07 -8.97
CA GLY A 311 7.49 15.06 -9.95
C GLY A 311 8.47 14.98 -11.12
N ARG A 312 8.40 13.89 -11.89
CA ARG A 312 9.22 13.69 -13.09
C ARG A 312 9.02 14.82 -14.11
N ALA A 313 7.78 15.28 -14.28
CA ALA A 313 7.44 16.37 -15.19
C ALA A 313 8.05 17.73 -14.77
N SER A 314 8.19 17.99 -13.48
CA SER A 314 8.82 19.23 -12.97
C SER A 314 10.33 19.19 -13.07
N LEU A 315 10.96 18.02 -12.91
CA LEU A 315 12.38 17.81 -13.22
C LEU A 315 12.65 18.02 -14.72
N GLU A 316 11.82 17.47 -15.61
CA GLU A 316 11.94 17.67 -17.05
C GLU A 316 11.72 19.14 -17.46
N ALA A 317 10.72 19.82 -16.89
CA ALA A 317 10.46 21.23 -17.13
C ALA A 317 11.59 22.14 -16.62
N ALA A 318 12.21 21.82 -15.48
CA ALA A 318 13.37 22.56 -14.96
C ALA A 318 14.63 22.37 -15.82
N ALA A 319 14.79 21.19 -16.44
CA ALA A 319 15.92 20.85 -17.30
C ALA A 319 15.78 21.38 -18.73
N ASN A 320 14.55 21.44 -19.24
CA ASN A 320 14.20 21.88 -20.59
C ASN A 320 13.02 22.88 -20.55
N PRO A 321 13.25 24.12 -20.08
CA PRO A 321 12.23 25.16 -20.04
C PRO A 321 11.79 25.61 -21.44
N ALA A 322 10.59 26.21 -21.53
CA ALA A 322 10.08 26.80 -22.75
C ALA A 322 10.99 27.94 -23.26
N ARG A 323 11.09 28.10 -24.59
CA ARG A 323 11.91 29.13 -25.23
C ARG A 323 11.17 30.47 -25.33
N THR A 324 10.92 31.11 -24.18
CA THR A 324 10.31 32.44 -24.09
C THR A 324 11.21 33.43 -23.34
N ARG A 325 10.87 34.72 -23.38
CA ARG A 325 11.52 35.78 -22.59
C ARG A 325 10.65 36.26 -21.43
N ASP A 326 9.62 35.49 -21.05
CA ASP A 326 8.73 35.85 -19.95
C ASP A 326 9.55 36.06 -18.66
N LEU A 327 9.19 37.09 -17.89
CA LEU A 327 9.80 37.43 -16.59
C LEU A 327 8.78 37.52 -15.46
N PHE A 328 7.49 37.54 -15.78
CA PHE A 328 6.40 37.62 -14.81
C PHE A 328 5.24 36.74 -15.27
N PHE A 329 4.53 36.17 -14.30
CA PHE A 329 3.23 35.54 -14.47
C PHE A 329 2.29 36.03 -13.35
N VAL A 330 1.00 35.86 -13.55
CA VAL A 330 -0.07 36.12 -12.57
C VAL A 330 -1.28 35.30 -12.98
N ALA A 331 -2.10 34.86 -12.03
CA ALA A 331 -3.33 34.14 -12.34
C ALA A 331 -4.22 34.95 -13.30
N ASP A 332 -4.81 34.29 -14.30
CA ASP A 332 -5.57 34.95 -15.38
C ASP A 332 -7.10 35.02 -15.12
N GLY A 333 -7.58 34.26 -14.14
CA GLY A 333 -8.99 34.05 -13.80
C GLY A 333 -9.60 32.76 -14.38
N SER A 334 -8.92 32.05 -15.28
CA SER A 334 -9.36 30.75 -15.85
C SER A 334 -8.84 29.54 -15.06
N GLY A 335 -8.02 29.78 -14.03
CA GLY A 335 -7.22 28.75 -13.37
C GLY A 335 -5.90 28.47 -14.08
N GLY A 336 -5.44 29.38 -14.95
CA GLY A 336 -4.09 29.40 -15.53
C GLY A 336 -3.39 30.73 -15.26
N HIS A 337 -2.38 31.04 -16.07
CA HIS A 337 -1.46 32.17 -15.86
C HIS A 337 -1.26 33.05 -17.10
N ALA A 338 -1.36 34.35 -16.89
CA ALA A 338 -1.03 35.38 -17.88
C ALA A 338 0.46 35.78 -17.76
N PHE A 339 1.29 35.17 -18.60
CA PHE A 339 2.74 35.40 -18.69
C PHE A 339 3.09 36.67 -19.49
N THR A 340 4.13 37.39 -19.08
CA THR A 340 4.56 38.68 -19.67
C THR A 340 6.07 38.90 -19.58
N GLU A 341 6.64 39.62 -20.56
CA GLU A 341 8.06 40.00 -20.59
C GLU A 341 8.34 41.25 -19.74
N THR A 342 7.38 42.17 -19.61
CA THR A 342 7.59 43.48 -18.94
C THR A 342 6.70 43.69 -17.70
N TYR A 343 7.22 44.48 -16.75
CA TYR A 343 6.51 44.78 -15.51
C TYR A 343 5.21 45.55 -15.74
N ASP A 344 5.14 46.45 -16.73
CA ASP A 344 3.93 47.22 -17.04
C ASP A 344 2.81 46.34 -17.60
N GLN A 345 3.15 45.30 -18.37
CA GLN A 345 2.17 44.29 -18.82
C GLN A 345 1.70 43.45 -17.63
N HIS A 346 2.62 43.03 -16.75
CA HIS A 346 2.29 42.32 -15.51
C HIS A 346 1.35 43.14 -14.61
N GLN A 347 1.60 44.44 -14.40
CA GLN A 347 0.73 45.31 -13.59
C GLN A 347 -0.67 45.46 -14.20
N LYS A 348 -0.80 45.51 -15.54
CA LYS A 348 -2.10 45.49 -16.22
C LYS A 348 -2.86 44.19 -15.98
N ASN A 349 -2.17 43.05 -16.01
CA ASN A 349 -2.78 41.75 -15.71
C ASN A 349 -3.17 41.63 -14.21
N VAL A 350 -2.33 42.11 -13.29
CA VAL A 350 -2.64 42.20 -11.86
C VAL A 350 -3.86 43.09 -11.60
N ALA A 351 -3.99 44.22 -12.31
CA ALA A 351 -5.17 45.08 -12.21
C ALA A 351 -6.44 44.37 -12.72
N LYS A 352 -6.35 43.64 -13.85
CA LYS A 352 -7.45 42.84 -14.40
C LYS A 352 -7.90 41.73 -13.43
N LEU A 353 -6.96 40.99 -12.85
CA LEU A 353 -7.26 39.96 -11.85
C LEU A 353 -8.01 40.58 -10.65
N ARG A 354 -7.52 41.70 -10.10
CA ARG A 354 -8.16 42.39 -8.98
C ARG A 354 -9.55 42.94 -9.28
N SER A 355 -9.88 43.26 -10.54
CA SER A 355 -11.28 43.57 -10.91
C SER A 355 -12.16 42.33 -10.93
N ILE A 356 -11.65 41.19 -11.40
CA ILE A 356 -12.39 39.92 -11.43
C ILE A 356 -12.62 39.39 -10.00
N GLU A 357 -11.60 39.42 -9.14
CA GLU A 357 -11.69 39.06 -7.72
C GLU A 357 -12.78 39.86 -7.00
N LYS A 358 -12.86 41.18 -7.26
CA LYS A 358 -13.91 42.06 -6.70
C LYS A 358 -15.30 41.77 -7.26
N GLN A 359 -15.42 41.43 -8.54
CA GLN A 359 -16.71 41.05 -9.13
C GLN A 359 -17.20 39.77 -8.47
N ILE A 360 -16.38 38.71 -8.43
CA ILE A 360 -16.72 37.44 -7.76
C ILE A 360 -17.08 37.67 -6.29
N GLN A 361 -16.35 38.53 -5.57
CA GLN A 361 -16.65 38.84 -4.17
C GLN A 361 -17.97 39.60 -3.99
N ASN A 362 -18.32 40.51 -4.91
CA ASN A 362 -19.61 41.20 -4.87
C ASN A 362 -20.76 40.25 -5.25
N ASP A 363 -20.59 39.42 -6.28
CA ASP A 363 -21.59 38.48 -6.79
C ASP A 363 -21.85 37.30 -5.84
N THR A 364 -20.99 37.07 -4.85
CA THR A 364 -21.15 36.05 -3.79
C THR A 364 -21.59 36.61 -2.43
N VAL A 365 -21.82 37.92 -2.34
CA VAL A 365 -22.52 38.54 -1.21
C VAL A 365 -23.94 38.83 -1.66
N GLU A 366 -24.93 38.12 -1.10
CA GLU A 366 -26.34 38.45 -1.34
C GLU A 366 -26.58 39.93 -0.94
N PRO A 367 -27.35 40.70 -1.73
CA PRO A 367 -27.81 42.01 -1.31
C PRO A 367 -28.54 41.87 0.03
N ALA A 368 -28.18 42.69 1.03
CA ALA A 368 -28.94 42.72 2.27
C ALA A 368 -30.39 43.12 1.95
N ASP A 369 -31.36 42.35 2.46
CA ASP A 369 -32.79 42.60 2.23
C ASP A 369 -33.13 44.07 2.50
N ASP A 370 -33.61 44.77 1.46
CA ASP A 370 -34.13 46.14 1.61
C ASP A 370 -35.26 46.13 2.63
N PRO A 371 -35.24 47.03 3.64
CA PRO A 371 -36.30 47.05 4.66
C PRO A 371 -37.65 47.34 3.98
N PRO A 372 -38.70 46.55 4.29
CA PRO A 372 -39.95 46.58 3.54
C PRO A 372 -40.59 47.98 3.58
N PRO A 373 -41.13 48.48 2.45
CA PRO A 373 -41.63 49.84 2.37
C PRO A 373 -42.80 50.08 3.35
N PRO A 374 -42.92 51.28 3.94
CA PRO A 374 -43.94 51.57 4.94
C PRO A 374 -45.34 51.44 4.35
N ALA A 375 -46.20 50.67 5.04
CA ALA A 375 -47.56 50.40 4.58
C ALA A 375 -48.40 51.70 4.48
N ALA A 376 -48.90 51.99 3.29
CA ALA A 376 -49.78 53.13 3.06
C ALA A 376 -51.15 52.93 3.74
N SER A 377 -51.69 53.99 4.34
CA SER A 377 -52.92 53.97 5.12
C SER A 377 -54.18 53.81 4.27
N ALA A 378 -55.07 52.89 4.65
CA ALA A 378 -56.43 52.81 4.11
C ALA A 378 -57.37 53.81 4.80
N PRO A 379 -58.30 54.46 4.06
CA PRO A 379 -59.38 55.25 4.65
C PRO A 379 -60.47 54.33 5.26
N PRO A 380 -61.32 54.85 6.17
CA PRO A 380 -62.24 54.04 6.97
C PRO A 380 -63.63 53.87 6.33
N ASP A 381 -64.29 52.75 6.64
CA ASP A 381 -65.74 52.57 6.45
C ASP A 381 -66.39 51.94 7.70
N THR A 382 -67.70 52.12 7.84
CA THR A 382 -68.39 52.13 9.15
C THR A 382 -68.80 50.77 9.75
N ASN A 383 -68.70 50.67 11.08
CA ASN A 383 -69.37 49.71 11.97
C ASN A 383 -70.92 49.90 11.99
N PRO A 384 -71.77 49.07 12.66
CA PRO A 384 -71.49 47.98 13.62
C PRO A 384 -72.19 46.61 13.27
N THR A 385 -72.02 45.50 14.00
CA THR A 385 -72.73 45.16 15.27
C THR A 385 -72.30 43.77 15.81
N ALA A 386 -72.26 43.64 17.16
CA ALA A 386 -72.23 42.46 18.07
C ALA A 386 -72.04 41.00 17.51
N THR A 387 -71.43 40.04 18.21
CA THR A 387 -71.44 39.77 19.68
C THR A 387 -70.28 38.84 20.11
N THR A 388 -69.95 38.82 21.42
CA THR A 388 -69.01 37.90 22.13
C THR A 388 -69.63 37.52 23.50
N PRO A 389 -69.09 36.58 24.32
CA PRO A 389 -67.98 35.59 24.20
C PRO A 389 -68.56 34.14 24.45
N PRO A 390 -67.91 33.09 25.05
CA PRO A 390 -66.54 32.93 25.57
C PRO A 390 -65.78 31.61 25.28
N LYS A 391 -64.51 31.63 25.70
CA LYS A 391 -63.54 30.52 25.75
C LYS A 391 -63.23 30.18 27.23
N PRO A 392 -63.12 28.89 27.61
CA PRO A 392 -62.00 28.46 28.46
C PRO A 392 -61.53 27.02 28.16
N PRO A 393 -60.49 26.48 28.83
CA PRO A 393 -59.15 27.05 29.07
C PRO A 393 -58.05 26.08 28.55
N ALA A 394 -56.81 26.19 29.02
CA ALA A 394 -55.67 25.39 28.55
C ALA A 394 -55.23 24.28 29.53
N ASN A 395 -54.63 23.22 28.98
CA ASN A 395 -53.60 22.38 29.62
C ASN A 395 -52.71 21.83 28.48
N SER A 396 -51.38 21.97 28.47
CA SER A 396 -50.37 21.57 29.47
C SER A 396 -50.16 20.04 29.54
N LYS A 397 -49.10 19.56 28.86
CA LYS A 397 -48.11 18.61 29.39
C LYS A 397 -47.00 18.30 28.38
N LYS A 398 -45.77 18.52 28.84
CA LYS A 398 -44.52 17.97 28.28
C LYS A 398 -44.22 16.67 29.04
N PRO A 399 -43.74 15.61 28.38
CA PRO A 399 -42.88 14.61 29.03
C PRO A 399 -41.44 14.74 28.52
N ALA A 400 -40.46 14.39 29.35
CA ALA A 400 -39.05 14.45 28.98
C ALA A 400 -38.23 13.37 29.68
N ARG A 401 -37.35 12.69 28.92
CA ARG A 401 -36.29 11.77 29.42
C ARG A 401 -36.86 10.51 30.14
N PRO A 402 -36.07 9.51 30.59
CA PRO A 402 -34.63 9.47 30.92
C PRO A 402 -33.75 8.88 29.77
N ALA A 403 -32.42 8.99 29.69
CA ALA A 403 -31.31 9.20 30.64
C ALA A 403 -30.85 7.93 31.41
N ARG A 404 -29.65 7.41 31.08
CA ARG A 404 -28.88 6.50 31.94
C ARG A 404 -27.55 7.16 32.34
N GLN A 405 -27.07 6.86 33.54
CA GLN A 405 -25.84 7.38 34.15
C GLN A 405 -25.03 6.24 34.80
N GLY A 406 -23.78 6.53 35.18
CA GLY A 406 -22.74 5.58 35.60
C GLY A 406 -21.52 5.76 34.69
N ALA A 407 -20.46 6.54 35.00
CA ALA A 407 -19.86 6.97 36.28
C ALA A 407 -19.29 5.79 37.10
N ALA A 408 -18.03 5.79 37.58
CA ALA A 408 -16.89 6.72 37.44
C ALA A 408 -15.56 5.89 37.54
N GLN A 409 -14.32 6.29 37.90
CA GLN A 409 -13.52 7.46 38.34
C GLN A 409 -12.03 6.95 38.33
N SER A 410 -10.87 7.64 38.29
CA SER A 410 -10.35 9.02 38.03
C SER A 410 -8.79 8.84 37.77
N THR A 411 -7.76 9.68 37.95
CA THR A 411 -7.45 10.99 38.60
C THR A 411 -6.23 11.69 37.91
N THR A 412 -5.92 12.93 38.32
CA THR A 412 -4.56 13.57 38.41
C THR A 412 -3.56 13.58 37.23
N SER A 413 -3.39 14.77 36.63
CA SER A 413 -2.09 15.46 36.41
C SER A 413 -1.82 16.40 37.62
N PRO A 414 -0.77 17.29 37.74
CA PRO A 414 0.17 17.91 36.78
C PRO A 414 1.65 17.89 37.32
N PRO A 415 2.62 18.82 37.06
CA PRO A 415 2.71 19.96 36.11
C PRO A 415 4.04 20.08 35.30
N VAL A 416 4.13 21.22 34.60
CA VAL A 416 5.25 21.81 33.81
C VAL A 416 6.59 21.93 34.56
N VAL A 417 7.71 21.84 33.81
CA VAL A 417 9.02 22.46 34.14
C VAL A 417 9.62 23.08 32.88
N GLU A 418 10.24 24.26 32.99
CA GLU A 418 10.99 24.96 31.92
C GLU A 418 12.43 24.44 31.79
N ARG A 419 12.95 24.33 30.56
CA ARG A 419 14.34 24.63 30.15
C ARG A 419 14.42 24.90 28.64
#